data_AF-A0A7J7HUW7-F1
#
_entry.id   AF-A0A7J7HUW7-F1
#
_cell.length_a   1.000
_cell.length_b   1.000
_cell.length_c   1.000
_cell.angle_alpha   90.00
_cell.angle_beta   90.00
_cell.angle_gamma   90.00
#
_symmetry.space_group_name_H-M   'P 1'
#
loop_
_entity.id
_entity.type
_entity.pdbx_description
1 polymer ?
#
loop_
_entity_poly.entity_id
_entity_poly.type
_entity_poly.pdbx_seq_one_letter_code
_entity_poly.pdbx_strand_id
1 'polypeptide(L)'
;MVTEELWETLMIVLDRRRATGNALVHAKLPKESVRTILTGHQDNAEFALAMCPTEPFVLSGGKDKLVVLWGIQDHISSLASDPGSAKSPGSGGASTKNAAKAGGGTDKPVDSPTIGPRGTYQGHGETVEDVQFCPSSAQEFCSVGDDSCLILWDARTGSSPVLKVLNFLLL
;
A
#
# COMPACT_ATOMS: atom_id res chain seq x y z
N MET A 1 -12.90 12.01 -13.19
CA MET A 1 -12.98 10.82 -14.06
C MET A 1 -11.54 10.36 -14.23
N VAL A 2 -11.08 9.47 -13.35
CA VAL A 2 -9.72 8.91 -13.43
C VAL A 2 -9.75 7.95 -14.62
N THR A 3 -8.88 8.17 -15.60
CA THR A 3 -8.89 7.42 -16.86
C THR A 3 -8.57 5.95 -16.59
N GLU A 4 -9.20 5.04 -17.34
CA GLU A 4 -8.95 3.59 -17.30
C GLU A 4 -7.45 3.26 -17.37
N GLU A 5 -6.64 4.08 -18.07
CA GLU A 5 -5.18 3.92 -18.15
C GLU A 5 -4.44 4.03 -16.81
N LEU A 6 -4.90 4.88 -15.89
CA LEU A 6 -4.29 4.99 -14.57
C LEU A 6 -4.61 3.75 -13.72
N TRP A 7 -5.80 3.16 -13.90
CA TRP A 7 -6.17 1.90 -13.28
C TRP A 7 -5.35 0.74 -13.84
N GLU A 8 -5.20 0.64 -15.15
CA GLU A 8 -4.36 -0.39 -15.80
C GLU A 8 -2.89 -0.29 -15.38
N THR A 9 -2.32 0.92 -15.34
CA THR A 9 -0.93 1.12 -14.92
C THR A 9 -0.71 0.74 -13.46
N LEU A 10 -1.67 1.04 -12.58
CA LEU A 10 -1.59 0.66 -11.18
C LEU A 10 -1.78 -0.85 -10.98
N MET A 11 -2.66 -1.49 -11.77
CA MET A 11 -2.89 -2.93 -11.74
C MET A 11 -1.67 -3.73 -12.25
N ILE A 12 -0.97 -3.25 -13.28
CA ILE A 12 0.24 -3.88 -13.82
C ILE A 12 1.39 -3.93 -12.79
N VAL A 13 1.48 -2.92 -11.91
CA VAL A 13 2.52 -2.87 -10.87
C VAL A 13 2.19 -3.80 -9.68
N LEU A 14 0.91 -4.19 -9.51
CA LEU A 14 0.44 -4.88 -8.31
C LEU A 14 -0.04 -6.32 -8.55
N ASP A 15 -0.26 -6.75 -9.81
CA ASP A 15 -0.66 -8.13 -10.13
C ASP A 15 0.52 -9.02 -10.53
N ARG A 16 1.07 -9.77 -9.56
CA ARG A 16 1.93 -10.95 -9.82
C ARG A 16 1.20 -12.28 -9.77
N ARG A 17 -0.13 -12.33 -9.56
CA ARG A 17 -0.85 -13.60 -9.35
C ARG A 17 -1.90 -13.93 -10.41
N ARG A 18 -1.96 -13.23 -11.55
CA ARG A 18 -2.87 -13.60 -12.64
C ARG A 18 -2.29 -13.81 -14.04
N ALA A 19 -0.97 -13.85 -14.20
CA ALA A 19 -0.37 -14.17 -15.50
C ALA A 19 -0.22 -15.70 -15.73
N THR A 20 -1.32 -16.41 -15.96
CA THR A 20 -1.30 -17.65 -16.75
C THR A 20 -1.93 -17.37 -18.11
N GLY A 21 -1.10 -17.01 -19.10
CA GLY A 21 -1.56 -16.82 -20.47
C GLY A 21 -0.56 -16.08 -21.34
N ASN A 22 0.01 -16.79 -22.32
CA ASN A 22 0.93 -16.26 -23.32
C ASN A 22 0.30 -15.12 -24.14
N ALA A 23 0.82 -13.89 -23.99
CA ALA A 23 0.93 -12.89 -25.04
C ALA A 23 1.85 -11.75 -24.57
N LEU A 24 3.17 -11.96 -24.64
CA LEU A 24 4.14 -10.89 -24.42
C LEU A 24 4.21 -10.02 -25.69
N VAL A 25 3.43 -8.94 -25.72
CA VAL A 25 3.82 -7.76 -26.49
C VAL A 25 4.91 -7.04 -25.69
N HIS A 26 6.13 -6.98 -26.24
CA HIS A 26 7.23 -6.18 -25.69
C HIS A 26 6.89 -4.68 -25.82
N ALA A 27 6.02 -4.18 -24.95
CA ALA A 27 5.99 -2.77 -24.63
C ALA A 27 7.18 -2.48 -23.72
N LYS A 28 8.16 -1.75 -24.24
CA LYS A 28 9.31 -1.27 -23.46
C LYS A 28 8.79 -0.30 -22.41
N LEU A 29 8.59 -0.78 -21.19
CA LEU A 29 8.14 0.05 -20.07
C LEU A 29 9.15 1.20 -19.87
N PRO A 30 8.69 2.46 -19.73
CA PRO A 30 9.58 3.58 -19.47
C PRO A 30 10.33 3.34 -18.15
N LYS A 31 11.60 3.78 -18.12
CA LYS A 31 12.54 3.62 -17.00
C LYS A 31 11.84 4.03 -15.70
N GLU A 32 11.53 3.05 -14.86
CA GLU A 32 10.69 3.20 -13.66
C GLU A 32 11.23 4.33 -12.78
N SER A 33 10.52 5.45 -12.80
CA SER A 33 10.70 6.49 -11.79
C SER A 33 9.74 6.12 -10.67
N VAL A 34 10.27 5.75 -9.50
CA VAL A 34 9.47 5.47 -8.30
C VAL A 34 8.58 6.69 -8.02
N ARG A 35 7.28 6.56 -8.31
CA ARG A 35 6.35 7.70 -8.32
C ARG A 35 5.84 8.05 -6.93
N THR A 36 5.83 7.09 -5.99
CA THR A 36 5.38 7.25 -4.59
C THR A 36 5.87 6.11 -3.69
N ILE A 37 6.12 6.38 -2.41
CA ILE A 37 6.45 5.40 -1.38
C ILE A 37 5.33 5.35 -0.32
N LEU A 38 4.76 4.17 -0.07
CA LEU A 38 3.83 3.94 1.04
C LEU A 38 4.63 3.60 2.30
N THR A 39 4.52 4.42 3.34
CA THR A 39 5.29 4.28 4.58
C THR A 39 4.44 3.68 5.71
N GLY A 40 5.07 3.04 6.70
CA GLY A 40 4.38 2.58 7.91
C GLY A 40 4.86 1.22 8.40
N HIS A 41 5.21 0.33 7.48
CA HIS A 41 5.85 -0.94 7.82
C HIS A 41 7.24 -0.71 8.45
N GLN A 42 7.58 -1.56 9.42
CA GLN A 42 8.84 -1.55 10.17
C GLN A 42 9.82 -2.64 9.70
N ASP A 43 9.34 -3.53 8.82
CA ASP A 43 10.12 -4.59 8.16
C ASP A 43 9.51 -4.87 6.78
N ASN A 44 10.02 -5.85 6.06
CA ASN A 44 9.65 -6.18 4.69
C ASN A 44 8.15 -6.53 4.56
N ALA A 45 7.48 -5.90 3.60
CA ALA A 45 6.06 -6.12 3.28
C ALA A 45 5.93 -6.59 1.82
N GLU A 46 6.39 -7.83 1.57
CA GLU A 46 6.59 -8.34 0.21
C GLU A 46 5.46 -9.24 -0.31
N PHE A 47 4.62 -9.81 0.56
CA PHE A 47 3.73 -10.92 0.20
C PHE A 47 2.26 -10.54 0.05
N ALA A 48 1.79 -9.57 0.83
CA ALA A 48 0.38 -9.27 0.98
C ALA A 48 0.09 -7.84 0.50
N LEU A 49 -0.75 -7.70 -0.53
CA LEU A 49 -1.19 -6.41 -1.05
C LEU A 49 -2.59 -6.53 -1.63
N ALA A 50 -3.50 -5.62 -1.24
CA ALA A 50 -4.84 -5.55 -1.79
C ALA A 50 -5.28 -4.11 -2.05
N MET A 51 -5.98 -3.91 -3.16
CA MET A 51 -6.69 -2.67 -3.45
C MET A 51 -8.16 -2.79 -3.07
N CYS A 52 -8.73 -1.72 -2.52
CA CYS A 52 -10.15 -1.66 -2.23
C CYS A 52 -10.96 -1.48 -3.52
N PRO A 53 -12.05 -2.25 -3.73
CA PRO A 53 -12.85 -2.15 -4.95
C PRO A 53 -13.77 -0.92 -4.98
N THR A 54 -14.05 -0.30 -3.83
CA THR A 54 -15.04 0.78 -3.71
C THR A 54 -14.44 2.15 -3.41
N GLU A 55 -13.22 2.19 -2.86
CA GLU A 55 -12.54 3.40 -2.42
C GLU A 55 -11.06 3.35 -2.82
N PRO A 56 -10.36 4.49 -2.92
CA PRO A 56 -8.94 4.56 -3.28
C PRO A 56 -8.05 4.19 -2.08
N PHE A 57 -8.25 2.99 -1.55
CA PHE A 57 -7.50 2.44 -0.42
C PHE A 57 -6.63 1.26 -0.83
N VAL A 58 -5.52 1.10 -0.11
CA VAL A 58 -4.57 0.00 -0.27
C VAL A 58 -4.32 -0.63 1.09
N LEU A 59 -4.27 -1.95 1.15
CA LEU A 59 -3.81 -2.73 2.29
C LEU A 59 -2.51 -3.44 1.94
N SER A 60 -1.63 -3.59 2.91
CA SER A 60 -0.56 -4.59 2.86
C SER A 60 -0.33 -5.25 4.20
N GLY A 61 0.31 -6.42 4.14
CA GLY A 61 0.81 -7.16 5.28
C GLY A 61 2.32 -7.41 5.14
N GLY A 62 3.02 -7.60 6.27
CA GLY A 62 4.47 -7.79 6.26
C GLY A 62 5.03 -8.64 7.39
N LYS A 63 6.37 -8.80 7.38
CA LYS A 63 7.17 -9.53 8.40
C LYS A 63 7.16 -8.85 9.76
N ASP A 64 6.83 -7.56 9.78
CA ASP A 64 6.60 -6.79 11.00
C ASP A 64 5.28 -7.12 11.71
N LYS A 65 4.51 -8.09 11.18
CA LYS A 65 3.27 -8.63 11.77
C LYS A 65 2.11 -7.64 11.71
N LEU A 66 2.28 -6.56 10.93
CA LEU A 66 1.30 -5.50 10.79
C LEU A 66 0.47 -5.71 9.53
N VAL A 67 -0.80 -5.30 9.61
CA VAL A 67 -1.57 -4.90 8.43
C VAL A 67 -1.60 -3.38 8.40
N VAL A 68 -1.34 -2.77 7.25
CA VAL A 68 -1.30 -1.32 7.11
C VAL A 68 -2.26 -0.89 6.01
N LEU A 69 -3.04 0.16 6.27
CA LEU A 69 -4.03 0.74 5.38
C LEU A 69 -3.60 2.14 4.96
N TRP A 70 -3.66 2.44 3.68
CA TRP A 70 -3.42 3.78 3.13
C TRP A 70 -4.63 4.29 2.35
N GLY A 71 -4.81 5.61 2.34
CA GLY A 71 -5.62 6.30 1.35
C GLY A 71 -4.73 6.97 0.32
N ILE A 72 -5.00 6.73 -0.97
CA ILE A 72 -4.18 7.23 -2.08
C ILE A 72 -4.90 8.26 -2.96
N GLN A 73 -6.09 8.72 -2.54
CA GLN A 73 -6.94 9.64 -3.32
C GLN A 73 -6.21 10.92 -3.72
N ASP A 74 -5.55 11.59 -2.77
CA ASP A 74 -4.89 12.88 -3.03
C ASP A 74 -3.73 12.72 -4.02
N HIS A 75 -3.02 11.59 -3.94
CA HIS A 75 -1.97 11.27 -4.87
C HIS A 75 -2.52 11.07 -6.27
N ILE A 76 -3.53 10.20 -6.44
CA ILE A 76 -4.20 9.96 -7.73
C ILE A 76 -4.71 11.27 -8.34
N SER A 77 -5.36 12.12 -7.54
CA SER A 77 -5.87 13.42 -7.98
C SER A 77 -4.74 14.33 -8.48
N SER A 78 -3.59 14.37 -7.77
CA SER A 78 -2.43 15.17 -8.18
C SER A 78 -1.85 14.70 -9.52
N LEU A 79 -1.81 13.38 -9.75
CA LEU A 79 -1.34 12.80 -11.01
C LEU A 79 -2.28 13.09 -12.18
N ALA A 80 -3.59 13.09 -11.92
CA ALA A 80 -4.61 13.36 -12.93
C ALA A 80 -4.69 14.85 -13.32
N SER A 81 -4.30 15.75 -12.41
CA SER A 81 -4.27 17.20 -12.65
C SER A 81 -3.03 17.69 -13.41
N ASP A 82 -2.08 16.80 -13.72
CA ASP A 82 -0.79 17.18 -14.30
C ASP A 82 -0.58 16.66 -15.74
N PRO A 83 -0.92 17.46 -16.77
CA PRO A 83 -0.31 17.34 -18.10
C PRO A 83 0.96 18.19 -18.27
N GLY A 84 1.46 18.90 -17.24
CA GLY A 84 2.62 19.78 -17.37
C GLY A 84 2.85 20.90 -16.34
N SER A 85 2.36 20.82 -15.09
CA SER A 85 2.71 21.82 -14.07
C SER A 85 2.74 21.26 -12.65
N ALA A 86 3.96 21.09 -12.13
CA ALA A 86 4.24 20.88 -10.72
C ALA A 86 3.79 22.10 -9.88
N LYS A 87 2.74 21.94 -9.08
CA LYS A 87 2.52 22.69 -7.84
C LYS A 87 1.94 21.77 -6.77
N SER A 88 2.76 21.48 -5.75
CA SER A 88 2.40 20.71 -4.57
C SER A 88 1.32 21.40 -3.73
N PRO A 89 0.28 20.69 -3.25
CA PRO A 89 -0.52 21.16 -2.14
C PRO A 89 -0.02 20.58 -0.81
N GLY A 90 0.41 21.48 0.07
CA GLY A 90 -0.04 21.52 1.47
C GLY A 90 0.19 20.30 2.35
N SER A 91 1.32 20.31 3.03
CA SER A 91 1.63 19.60 4.28
C SER A 91 0.52 19.71 5.34
N GLY A 92 0.12 18.57 5.92
CA GLY A 92 -0.65 18.49 7.16
C GLY A 92 -0.11 17.38 8.06
N GLY A 93 0.94 17.66 8.82
CA GLY A 93 1.52 16.75 9.80
C GLY A 93 2.86 17.27 10.35
N ALA A 94 2.79 18.07 11.40
CA ALA A 94 3.97 18.63 12.07
C ALA A 94 4.70 17.58 12.91
N SER A 95 6.03 17.50 12.80
CA SER A 95 6.94 17.19 13.91
C SER A 95 8.38 17.62 13.60
N THR A 96 9.07 17.93 14.67
CA THR A 96 10.17 18.88 14.81
C THR A 96 11.56 18.39 14.38
N LYS A 97 12.32 19.34 13.80
CA LYS A 97 13.78 19.52 13.78
C LYS A 97 14.64 18.43 14.45
N ASN A 98 15.62 17.93 13.69
CA ASN A 98 17.01 17.90 14.13
C ASN A 98 17.95 18.05 12.92
N ALA A 99 18.90 18.98 13.07
CA ALA A 99 19.90 19.32 12.06
C ALA A 99 21.22 18.62 12.38
N ALA A 100 21.84 17.97 11.38
CA ALA A 100 23.28 17.74 11.35
C ALA A 100 23.77 17.55 9.89
N LYS A 101 24.75 18.39 9.53
CA LYS A 101 25.68 18.39 8.37
C LYS A 101 26.57 17.11 8.43
N ALA A 102 27.27 16.57 7.42
CA ALA A 102 27.69 16.94 6.06
C ALA A 102 28.31 15.67 5.39
N GLY A 103 28.43 15.63 4.06
CA GLY A 103 29.33 14.68 3.36
C GLY A 103 28.95 14.45 1.89
N GLY A 104 29.90 14.61 0.97
CA GLY A 104 29.64 14.77 -0.48
C GLY A 104 29.36 13.49 -1.28
N GLY A 105 28.85 13.70 -2.50
CA GLY A 105 28.56 12.66 -3.50
C GLY A 105 27.34 13.04 -4.34
N THR A 106 27.55 13.47 -5.58
CA THR A 106 26.52 13.85 -6.53
C THR A 106 25.71 12.65 -7.01
N ASP A 107 24.58 12.42 -6.36
CA ASP A 107 23.32 11.90 -6.91
C ASP A 107 22.26 12.34 -5.90
N LYS A 108 21.61 13.49 -6.13
CA LYS A 108 20.52 13.89 -5.25
C LYS A 108 19.42 12.83 -5.42
N PRO A 109 19.06 12.07 -4.37
CA PRO A 109 17.88 11.22 -4.47
C PRO A 109 16.72 12.15 -4.82
N VAL A 110 16.02 11.83 -5.91
CA VAL A 110 14.70 12.41 -6.13
C VAL A 110 13.88 11.95 -4.95
N ASP A 111 13.55 12.87 -4.04
CA ASP A 111 12.66 12.59 -2.92
C ASP A 111 11.31 12.17 -3.50
N SER A 112 11.08 10.87 -3.63
CA SER A 112 9.78 10.33 -4.03
C SER A 112 8.74 10.75 -2.98
N PRO A 113 7.56 11.23 -3.39
CA PRO A 113 6.52 11.60 -2.44
C PRO A 113 6.12 10.39 -1.59
N THR A 114 5.92 10.62 -0.30
CA THR A 114 5.56 9.57 0.66
C THR A 114 4.10 9.70 1.08
N ILE A 115 3.40 8.58 1.20
CA ILE A 115 2.06 8.51 1.80
C ILE A 115 2.17 7.79 3.15
N GLY A 116 1.70 8.46 4.20
CA GLY A 116 1.63 7.90 5.56
C GLY A 116 0.42 6.97 5.74
N PRO A 117 0.48 6.05 6.72
CA PRO A 117 -0.62 5.12 6.96
C PRO A 117 -1.86 5.85 7.48
N ARG A 118 -3.03 5.45 6.96
CA ARG A 118 -4.34 5.81 7.52
C ARG A 118 -4.65 4.97 8.76
N GLY A 119 -4.20 3.72 8.77
CA GLY A 119 -4.34 2.83 9.91
C GLY A 119 -3.24 1.76 9.92
N THR A 120 -2.83 1.38 11.12
CA THR A 120 -1.89 0.28 11.36
C THR A 120 -2.55 -0.67 12.35
N TYR A 121 -2.70 -1.93 11.95
CA TYR A 121 -3.48 -2.93 12.65
C TYR A 121 -2.57 -4.01 13.21
N GLN A 122 -2.74 -4.30 14.49
CA GLN A 122 -1.86 -5.17 15.27
C GLN A 122 -2.67 -6.35 15.81
N GLY A 123 -2.20 -7.57 15.55
CA GLY A 123 -2.88 -8.76 16.06
C GLY A 123 -2.31 -10.08 15.55
N HIS A 124 -1.63 -10.10 14.41
CA HIS A 124 -0.87 -11.28 14.00
C HIS A 124 0.36 -11.47 14.89
N GLY A 125 0.65 -12.73 15.19
CA GLY A 125 1.81 -13.15 15.97
C GLY A 125 3.06 -13.37 15.14
N GLU A 126 2.93 -13.52 13.82
CA GLU A 126 4.01 -13.73 12.83
C GLU A 126 3.66 -13.04 11.50
N THR A 127 4.47 -13.27 10.46
CA THR A 127 4.33 -12.65 9.13
C THR A 127 2.90 -12.69 8.61
N VAL A 128 2.42 -11.55 8.11
CA VAL A 128 1.15 -11.48 7.39
C VAL A 128 1.38 -11.81 5.92
N GLU A 129 0.82 -12.92 5.48
CA GLU A 129 1.05 -13.51 4.16
C GLU A 129 0.01 -13.10 3.11
N ASP A 130 -1.20 -12.75 3.55
CA ASP A 130 -2.23 -12.24 2.65
C ASP A 130 -3.20 -11.28 3.36
N VAL A 131 -3.80 -10.38 2.59
CA VAL A 131 -4.80 -9.40 3.02
C VAL A 131 -5.88 -9.26 1.96
N GLN A 132 -7.14 -9.07 2.38
CA GLN A 132 -8.23 -8.87 1.43
C GLN A 132 -9.31 -7.93 2.00
N PHE A 133 -9.72 -6.95 1.20
CA PHE A 133 -10.90 -6.14 1.51
C PHE A 133 -12.19 -6.95 1.40
N CYS A 134 -13.18 -6.60 2.23
CA CYS A 134 -14.56 -6.97 2.00
C CYS A 134 -15.02 -6.35 0.65
N PRO A 135 -15.59 -7.13 -0.29
CA PRO A 135 -15.99 -6.62 -1.60
C PRO A 135 -17.01 -5.47 -1.55
N SER A 136 -17.84 -5.42 -0.50
CA SER A 136 -18.90 -4.43 -0.33
C SER A 136 -18.56 -3.31 0.66
N SER A 137 -17.43 -3.39 1.36
CA SER A 137 -17.08 -2.44 2.42
C SER A 137 -15.59 -2.09 2.41
N ALA A 138 -15.29 -0.80 2.28
CA ALA A 138 -13.93 -0.28 2.38
C ALA A 138 -13.38 -0.24 3.81
N GLN A 139 -14.22 -0.50 4.82
CA GLN A 139 -13.83 -0.48 6.24
C GLN A 139 -13.58 -1.86 6.82
N GLU A 140 -14.05 -2.91 6.15
CA GLU A 140 -13.94 -4.29 6.60
C GLU A 140 -12.94 -5.04 5.72
N PHE A 141 -12.08 -5.83 6.34
CA PHE A 141 -11.07 -6.61 5.63
C PHE A 141 -10.61 -7.78 6.49
N CYS A 142 -9.90 -8.72 5.87
CA CYS A 142 -9.29 -9.85 6.56
C CYS A 142 -7.81 -9.97 6.24
N SER A 143 -7.11 -10.74 7.06
CA SER A 143 -5.72 -11.12 6.84
C SER A 143 -5.45 -12.53 7.35
N VAL A 144 -4.42 -13.15 6.80
CA VAL A 144 -3.88 -14.44 7.23
C VAL A 144 -2.36 -14.37 7.34
N GLY A 145 -1.77 -15.22 8.17
CA GLY A 145 -0.33 -15.22 8.41
C GLY A 145 0.22 -16.54 8.94
N ASP A 146 1.54 -16.58 9.09
CA ASP A 146 2.29 -17.74 9.58
C ASP A 146 1.93 -18.13 11.03
N ASP A 147 1.26 -17.25 11.77
CA ASP A 147 0.70 -17.55 13.09
C ASP A 147 -0.52 -18.47 13.03
N SER A 148 -0.83 -19.03 11.86
CA SER A 148 -1.96 -19.93 11.61
C SER A 148 -3.29 -19.29 12.02
N CYS A 149 -3.41 -17.98 11.85
CA CYS A 149 -4.61 -17.23 12.20
C CYS A 149 -5.24 -16.58 10.98
N LEU A 150 -6.57 -16.53 10.98
CA LEU A 150 -7.35 -15.63 10.15
C LEU A 150 -7.91 -14.53 11.05
N ILE A 151 -7.68 -13.27 10.67
CA ILE A 151 -8.16 -12.12 11.44
C ILE A 151 -9.13 -11.30 10.59
N LEU A 152 -10.28 -10.95 11.18
CA LEU A 152 -11.21 -9.96 10.63
C LEU A 152 -11.00 -8.62 11.34
N TRP A 153 -11.03 -7.56 10.54
CA TRP A 153 -10.79 -6.20 10.96
C TRP A 153 -11.95 -5.30 10.54
N ASP A 154 -12.20 -4.29 11.36
CA ASP A 154 -13.07 -3.17 11.02
C ASP A 154 -12.38 -1.86 11.41
N ALA A 155 -11.97 -1.10 10.40
CA ALA A 155 -11.28 0.17 10.53
C ALA A 155 -12.03 1.21 11.38
N ARG A 156 -13.35 1.07 11.54
CA ARG A 156 -14.18 1.96 12.37
C ARG A 156 -14.04 1.67 13.86
N THR A 157 -13.63 0.46 14.22
CA THR A 157 -13.55 -0.02 15.61
C THR A 157 -12.15 0.15 16.22
N GLY A 158 -11.18 0.60 15.41
CA GLY A 158 -9.80 0.85 15.82
C GLY A 158 -8.81 -0.10 15.14
N SER A 159 -7.66 -0.27 15.79
CA SER A 159 -6.49 -0.99 15.23
C SER A 159 -6.33 -2.44 15.73
N SER A 160 -7.27 -2.95 16.51
CA SER A 160 -7.24 -4.31 17.05
C SER A 160 -8.17 -5.27 16.29
N PRO A 161 -7.95 -6.60 16.37
CA PRO A 161 -8.83 -7.59 15.76
C PRO A 161 -10.28 -7.44 16.21
N VAL A 162 -11.22 -7.52 15.27
CA VAL A 162 -12.64 -7.73 15.59
C VAL A 162 -12.87 -9.21 15.92
N LEU A 163 -12.27 -10.09 15.12
CA LEU A 163 -12.30 -11.54 15.32
C LEU A 163 -10.94 -12.12 14.96
N LYS A 164 -10.43 -13.03 15.80
CA LYS A 164 -9.23 -13.81 15.51
C LYS A 164 -9.58 -15.30 15.58
N VAL A 165 -9.49 -15.99 14.44
CA VAL A 165 -9.69 -17.43 14.31
C VAL A 165 -8.32 -18.11 14.37
N LEU A 166 -8.15 -19.05 15.29
CA LEU A 166 -6.90 -19.78 15.50
C LEU A 166 -6.89 -21.11 14.75
N ASN A 167 -5.70 -21.64 14.47
CA ASN A 167 -5.49 -22.92 13.76
C ASN A 167 -6.19 -22.96 12.39
N PHE A 168 -6.24 -21.80 11.72
CA PHE A 168 -6.78 -21.70 10.38
C PHE A 168 -5.74 -22.25 9.40
N LEU A 169 -6.08 -23.38 8.75
CA LEU A 169 -5.28 -24.02 7.71
C LEU A 169 -6.07 -23.95 6.41
N LEU A 170 -5.46 -23.37 5.38
CA LEU A 170 -5.95 -23.50 4.01
C LEU A 170 -5.52 -24.89 3.51
N LEU A 171 -6.51 -25.72 3.17
CA LEU A 171 -6.31 -27.06 2.59
C LEU A 171 -6.10 -26.98 1.08
#